data_AF-A0A1F5DS33-F1
#
_entry.id   AF-A0A1F5DS33-F1
#
_cell.length_a   1.000
_cell.length_b   1.000
_cell.length_c   1.000
_cell.angle_alpha   90.00
_cell.angle_beta   90.00
_cell.angle_gamma   90.00
#
_symmetry.space_group_name_H-M   'P 1'
#
loop_
_entity.id
_entity.type
_entity.pdbx_description
1 polymer ?
#
loop_
_entity_poly.entity_id
_entity_poly.type
_entity_poly.pdbx_seq_one_letter_code
_entity_poly.pdbx_strand_id
1 'polypeptide(L)'
;MPGVYHYVMWRWFGRTDLDEVAEELSEGYEVRRLPDHGWDLELSYMKEMRDRYLVRSDTLVVFLSPFRAVLTQRTPAPLTRRDMELRERVLELYREDGLAYLPLQILSEPEFTTVEEAGPALA
;
A
#
# COMPACT_ATOMS: atom_id res chain seq x y z
N MET A 1 17.33 8.95 -12.64
CA MET A 1 17.02 8.97 -11.19
C MET A 1 15.98 7.90 -10.97
N PRO A 2 16.14 6.96 -10.03
CA PRO A 2 15.03 6.08 -9.69
C PRO A 2 13.83 6.99 -9.35
N GLY A 3 12.70 6.75 -10.02
CA GLY A 3 11.48 7.53 -9.81
C GLY A 3 10.99 7.37 -8.37
N VAL A 4 10.13 8.28 -7.91
CA VAL A 4 9.44 8.12 -6.63
C VAL A 4 8.69 6.78 -6.65
N TYR A 5 8.95 5.91 -5.67
CA TYR A 5 8.32 4.60 -5.59
C TYR A 5 6.80 4.77 -5.56
N HIS A 6 6.13 4.10 -6.49
CA HIS A 6 4.68 4.12 -6.65
C HIS A 6 4.21 2.77 -7.19
N TYR A 7 3.60 1.97 -6.32
CA TYR A 7 3.15 0.64 -6.65
C TYR A 7 1.67 0.47 -6.33
N VAL A 8 0.90 0.01 -7.32
CA VAL A 8 -0.54 -0.22 -7.20
C VAL A 8 -0.80 -1.70 -7.28
N MET A 9 -1.50 -2.22 -6.28
CA MET A 9 -1.85 -3.62 -6.14
C MET A 9 -3.36 -3.77 -6.09
N TRP A 10 -3.85 -4.84 -6.71
CA TRP A 10 -5.28 -5.16 -6.80
C TRP A 10 -5.55 -6.53 -6.20
N ARG A 11 -6.59 -6.59 -5.38
CA ARG A 11 -7.22 -7.81 -4.89
C ARG A 11 -8.51 -8.00 -5.69
N TRP A 12 -8.58 -9.07 -6.47
CA TRP A 12 -9.66 -9.32 -7.44
C TRP A 12 -10.72 -10.30 -6.92
N PHE A 13 -10.38 -11.13 -5.95
CA PHE A 13 -11.25 -12.09 -5.28
C PHE A 13 -11.22 -11.89 -3.75
N GLY A 14 -12.41 -11.85 -3.17
CA GLY A 14 -12.57 -11.55 -1.75
C GLY A 14 -12.40 -10.07 -1.42
N ARG A 15 -12.73 -9.74 -0.17
CA ARG A 15 -12.71 -8.38 0.36
C ARG A 15 -11.82 -8.37 1.60
N THR A 16 -10.86 -7.46 1.67
CA THR A 16 -10.08 -7.26 2.89
C THR A 16 -10.96 -6.59 3.94
N ASP A 17 -11.00 -7.14 5.16
CA ASP A 17 -11.56 -6.44 6.31
C ASP A 17 -10.57 -5.34 6.73
N LEU A 18 -10.83 -4.13 6.25
CA LEU A 18 -9.92 -3.02 6.48
C LEU A 18 -9.95 -2.51 7.92
N ASP A 19 -11.02 -2.76 8.68
CA ASP A 19 -11.09 -2.31 10.06
C ASP A 19 -10.18 -3.19 10.94
N GLU A 20 -10.20 -4.51 10.72
CA GLU A 20 -9.27 -5.46 11.36
C GLU A 20 -7.80 -5.19 10.97
N VAL A 21 -7.53 -5.02 9.67
CA VAL A 21 -6.17 -4.69 9.19
C VAL A 21 -5.69 -3.35 9.73
N ALA A 22 -6.56 -2.35 9.85
CA ALA A 22 -6.20 -1.06 10.42
C ALA A 22 -5.85 -1.16 11.91
N GLU A 23 -6.58 -1.98 12.67
CA GLU A 23 -6.29 -2.25 14.08
C GLU A 23 -4.93 -2.94 14.23
N GLU A 24 -4.67 -4.00 13.47
CA GLU A 24 -3.37 -4.70 13.45
C GLU A 24 -2.21 -3.73 13.13
N LEU A 25 -2.35 -2.94 12.06
CA LEU A 25 -1.29 -2.02 11.64
C LEU A 25 -1.13 -0.83 12.61
N SER A 26 -2.12 -0.51 13.43
CA SER A 26 -2.04 0.60 14.39
C SER A 26 -1.04 0.35 15.53
N GLU A 27 -0.68 -0.92 15.78
CA GLU A 27 0.36 -1.27 16.76
C GLU A 27 1.75 -0.77 16.34
N GLY A 28 2.01 -0.78 15.04
CA GLY A 28 3.33 -0.54 14.47
C GLY A 28 3.44 0.70 13.59
N TYR A 29 2.33 1.36 13.24
CA TYR A 29 2.30 2.43 12.21
C TYR A 29 1.30 3.54 12.56
N GLU A 30 1.47 4.72 11.95
CA GLU A 30 0.46 5.78 12.03
C GLU A 30 -0.67 5.44 11.04
N VAL A 31 -1.83 5.04 11.56
CA VAL A 31 -3.02 4.72 10.76
C VAL A 31 -4.06 5.84 10.90
N ARG A 32 -4.50 6.38 9.76
CA ARG A 32 -5.55 7.40 9.69
C ARG A 32 -6.70 6.93 8.84
N ARG A 33 -7.91 6.95 9.41
CA ARG A 33 -9.14 6.78 8.64
C ARG A 33 -9.39 8.01 7.76
N LEU A 34 -9.65 7.77 6.48
CA LEU A 34 -10.04 8.80 5.52
C LEU A 34 -11.56 9.01 5.59
N PRO A 35 -12.05 10.25 5.49
CA PRO A 35 -13.48 10.53 5.52
C PRO A 35 -14.16 9.91 4.30
N ASP A 36 -15.21 9.12 4.52
CA ASP A 36 -16.08 8.69 3.44
C ASP A 36 -17.07 9.82 3.15
N HIS A 37 -16.92 10.45 1.98
CA HIS A 37 -17.84 11.49 1.50
C HIS A 37 -18.98 10.89 0.64
N GLY A 38 -19.19 9.58 0.69
CA GLY A 38 -20.25 8.88 -0.04
C GLY A 38 -21.62 9.07 0.56
N TRP A 39 -22.64 8.95 -0.29
CA TRP A 39 -24.02 8.95 0.16
C TRP A 39 -24.40 7.52 0.57
N ASP A 40 -25.24 7.36 1.59
CA ASP A 40 -25.65 6.04 2.08
C ASP A 40 -26.43 5.23 1.03
N LEU A 41 -27.08 5.92 0.07
CA LEU A 41 -27.80 5.31 -1.06
C LEU A 41 -26.95 5.08 -2.32
N GLU A 42 -25.64 5.32 -2.28
CA GLU A 42 -24.78 5.12 -3.45
C GLU A 42 -24.50 3.62 -3.68
N LEU A 43 -25.27 2.99 -4.59
CA LEU A 43 -25.07 1.62 -5.09
C LEU A 43 -24.01 1.56 -6.21
N SER A 44 -22.92 2.32 -6.09
CA SER A 44 -21.83 2.29 -7.07
C SER A 44 -20.75 1.32 -6.60
N TYR A 45 -20.29 0.43 -7.49
CA TYR A 45 -19.05 -0.35 -7.28
C TYR A 45 -17.86 0.56 -6.91
N MET A 46 -17.92 1.84 -7.27
CA MET A 46 -16.89 2.82 -6.96
C MET A 46 -16.80 3.20 -5.48
N LYS A 47 -17.88 3.05 -4.68
CA LYS A 47 -17.83 3.30 -3.22
C LYS A 47 -16.89 2.33 -2.51
N GLU A 48 -16.85 1.09 -2.97
CA GLU A 48 -16.00 0.04 -2.40
C GLU A 48 -14.55 0.10 -2.91
N MET A 49 -14.27 0.91 -3.93
CA MET A 49 -12.92 1.17 -4.43
C MET A 49 -12.24 2.38 -3.78
N ARG A 50 -12.90 3.05 -2.82
CA ARG A 50 -12.36 4.23 -2.14
C ARG A 50 -11.36 3.84 -1.06
N ASP A 51 -10.30 4.64 -0.96
CA ASP A 51 -9.31 4.50 0.10
C ASP A 51 -9.98 4.85 1.43
N ARG A 52 -9.97 3.87 2.35
CA ARG A 52 -10.57 4.03 3.68
C ARG A 52 -9.53 4.37 4.73
N TYR A 53 -8.32 3.87 4.55
CA TYR A 53 -7.23 4.08 5.50
C TYR A 53 -5.97 4.55 4.79
N LEU A 54 -5.27 5.44 5.47
CA LEU A 54 -3.93 5.90 5.16
C LEU A 54 -3.00 5.38 6.25
N VAL A 55 -2.07 4.51 5.87
CA VAL A 55 -1.05 3.99 6.78
C VAL A 55 0.27 4.67 6.45
N ARG A 56 0.94 5.23 7.46
CA ARG A 56 2.23 5.89 7.31
C ARG A 56 3.28 5.20 8.15
N SER A 57 4.41 4.96 7.49
CA SER A 57 5.67 4.57 8.09
C SER A 57 6.64 5.77 8.00
N ASP A 58 7.94 5.51 8.02
CA ASP A 58 8.99 6.52 8.00
C ASP A 58 9.03 7.24 6.64
N THR A 59 9.19 6.47 5.56
CA THR A 59 9.26 6.98 4.18
C THR A 59 8.06 6.54 3.34
N LEU A 60 7.51 5.37 3.64
CA LEU A 60 6.41 4.76 2.90
C LEU A 60 5.04 5.22 3.41
N VAL A 61 4.14 5.44 2.47
CA VAL A 61 2.73 5.70 2.70
C VAL A 61 1.91 4.71 1.90
N VAL A 62 0.91 4.12 2.55
CA VAL A 62 0.02 3.13 1.93
C VAL A 62 -1.43 3.60 2.05
N PHE A 63 -2.11 3.67 0.92
CA PHE A 63 -3.56 3.83 0.88
C PHE A 63 -4.21 2.45 0.75
N LEU A 64 -5.11 2.14 1.68
CA LEU A 64 -5.81 0.87 1.73
C LEU A 64 -7.27 1.05 1.33
N SER A 65 -7.66 0.31 0.30
CA SER A 65 -9.03 0.11 -0.17
C SER A 65 -9.39 -1.39 -0.09
N PRO A 66 -10.67 -1.75 0.00
CA PRO A 66 -11.11 -3.15 0.07
C PRO A 66 -10.56 -4.05 -1.05
N PHE A 67 -10.30 -3.49 -2.23
CA PHE A 67 -9.82 -4.19 -3.42
C PHE A 67 -8.49 -3.67 -3.98
N ARG A 68 -7.91 -2.63 -3.38
CA ARG A 68 -6.69 -1.99 -3.89
C ARG A 68 -5.80 -1.52 -2.76
N ALA A 69 -4.49 -1.69 -2.92
CA ALA A 69 -3.50 -0.97 -2.12
C ALA A 69 -2.65 -0.09 -3.03
N VAL A 70 -2.30 1.12 -2.57
CA VAL A 70 -1.38 2.02 -3.26
C VAL A 70 -0.24 2.33 -2.31
N LEU A 71 0.95 1.84 -2.63
CA LEU A 71 2.18 2.07 -1.88
C LEU A 71 2.94 3.19 -2.57
N THR A 72 3.29 4.25 -1.85
CA THR A 72 4.04 5.37 -2.42
C THR A 72 4.94 6.05 -1.42
N GLN A 73 6.05 6.62 -1.90
CA GLN A 73 6.96 7.40 -1.07
C GLN A 73 6.41 8.81 -0.83
N ARG A 74 6.37 9.24 0.44
CA ARG A 74 6.08 10.64 0.77
C ARG A 74 7.24 11.56 0.41
N THR A 75 8.46 11.04 0.55
CA THR A 75 9.72 11.75 0.32
C THR A 75 10.61 10.86 -0.54
N PRO A 76 11.34 11.39 -1.53
CA PRO A 76 12.28 10.61 -2.35
C PRO A 76 13.52 10.23 -1.54
N ALA A 77 13.38 9.27 -0.63
CA ALA A 77 14.42 8.75 0.24
C ALA A 77 14.40 7.20 0.21
N PRO A 78 15.52 6.53 0.54
CA PRO A 78 15.54 5.07 0.65
C PRO A 78 14.52 4.54 1.66
N LEU A 79 13.94 3.38 1.37
CA LEU A 79 13.00 2.69 2.26
C LEU A 79 13.76 2.10 3.46
N THR A 80 13.21 2.36 4.64
CA THR A 80 13.72 1.81 5.91
C THR A 80 13.30 0.35 6.08
N ARG A 81 13.88 -0.34 7.06
CA ARG A 81 13.42 -1.70 7.43
C ARG A 81 11.93 -1.73 7.78
N ARG A 82 11.45 -0.74 8.52
CA ARG A 82 10.04 -0.61 8.90
C ARG A 82 9.13 -0.38 7.69
N ASP A 83 9.59 0.39 6.70
CA ASP A 83 8.88 0.54 5.43
C ASP A 83 8.78 -0.80 4.66
N MET A 84 9.85 -1.60 4.70
CA MET A 84 9.88 -2.92 4.06
C MET A 84 8.96 -3.92 4.74
N GLU A 85 8.88 -3.91 6.08
CA GLU A 85 7.95 -4.75 6.85
C GLU A 85 6.49 -4.38 6.52
N LEU A 86 6.14 -3.09 6.46
CA LEU A 86 4.81 -2.64 6.03
C LEU A 86 4.50 -3.09 4.61
N ARG A 87 5.47 -2.92 3.70
CA ARG A 87 5.34 -3.33 2.29
C ARG A 87 5.08 -4.82 2.17
N GLU A 88 5.85 -5.65 2.85
CA GLU A 88 5.68 -7.11 2.83
C GLU A 88 4.29 -7.51 3.33
N ARG A 89 3.84 -6.91 4.45
CA ARG A 89 2.50 -7.16 4.98
C ARG A 89 1.40 -6.81 3.98
N VAL A 90 1.53 -5.66 3.31
CA VAL A 90 0.56 -5.25 2.27
C VAL A 90 0.61 -6.19 1.06
N LEU A 91 1.78 -6.70 0.69
CA LEU A 91 1.91 -7.70 -0.38
C LEU A 91 1.16 -8.98 -0.04
N GLU A 92 1.30 -9.51 1.17
CA GLU A 92 0.54 -10.69 1.62
C GLU A 92 -0.97 -10.47 1.50
N LEU A 93 -1.45 -9.30 1.93
CA LEU A 93 -2.88 -8.98 1.95
C LEU A 93 -3.53 -8.88 0.57
N TYR A 94 -2.78 -8.56 -0.48
CA TYR A 94 -3.34 -8.26 -1.81
C TYR A 94 -2.79 -9.15 -2.94
N ARG A 95 -1.72 -9.93 -2.73
CA ARG A 95 -1.09 -10.77 -3.77
C ARG A 95 -1.72 -12.16 -3.93
N GLU A 96 -2.46 -12.67 -2.94
CA GLU A 96 -2.99 -14.05 -2.93
C GLU A 96 -3.97 -14.39 -4.06
N ASP A 97 -4.45 -13.42 -4.84
CA ASP A 97 -5.57 -13.61 -5.78
C ASP A 97 -5.26 -14.19 -7.16
N GLY A 98 -4.11 -14.83 -7.34
CA GLY A 98 -3.93 -15.85 -8.39
C GLY A 98 -4.08 -15.38 -9.85
N LEU A 99 -4.29 -14.10 -10.13
CA LEU A 99 -4.27 -13.51 -11.48
C LEU A 99 -2.86 -13.29 -12.00
N ALA A 100 -1.95 -14.20 -11.65
CA ALA A 100 -0.63 -14.35 -12.25
C ALA A 100 -0.66 -14.64 -13.78
N TYR A 101 -1.85 -14.62 -14.40
CA TYR A 101 -2.09 -15.00 -15.80
C TYR A 101 -2.61 -13.86 -16.70
N LEU A 102 -2.90 -12.66 -16.17
CA LEU A 102 -3.16 -11.46 -16.98
C LEU A 102 -1.82 -10.83 -17.41
N PRO A 103 -1.72 -10.11 -18.56
CA PRO A 103 -0.42 -9.68 -19.11
C PRO A 103 0.40 -8.86 -18.10
N LEU A 104 1.37 -9.53 -17.49
CA LEU A 104 2.09 -9.21 -16.24
C LEU A 104 2.99 -7.95 -16.29
N GLN A 105 3.04 -7.22 -17.40
CA GLN A 105 3.90 -6.05 -17.53
C GLN A 105 3.37 -4.81 -16.80
N ILE A 106 2.09 -4.77 -16.43
CA ILE A 106 1.46 -3.61 -15.77
C ILE A 106 1.57 -3.69 -14.23
N LEU A 107 1.90 -4.87 -13.67
CA LEU A 107 1.87 -5.15 -12.22
C LEU A 107 3.25 -5.46 -11.62
N SER A 108 4.33 -5.37 -12.41
CA SER A 108 5.68 -5.53 -11.85
C SER A 108 5.95 -4.40 -10.88
N GLU A 109 6.45 -4.77 -9.71
CA GLU A 109 6.85 -3.78 -8.73
C GLU A 109 7.99 -2.90 -9.29
N PRO A 110 7.90 -1.56 -9.14
CA PRO A 110 8.96 -0.68 -9.57
C PRO A 110 10.21 -0.87 -8.71
N GLU A 111 11.37 -0.52 -9.29
CA GLU A 111 12.62 -0.48 -8.54
C GLU A 111 12.54 0.55 -7.39
N PHE A 112 13.14 0.21 -6.26
CA PHE A 112 13.29 1.07 -5.10
C PHE A 112 14.68 0.86 -4.49
N THR A 113 15.09 1.76 -3.61
CA THR A 113 16.35 1.66 -2.87
C THR A 113 16.05 1.50 -1.40
N THR A 114 16.77 0.60 -0.73
CA THR A 114 16.70 0.43 0.72
C THR A 114 17.84 1.17 1.43
N VAL A 115 17.66 1.49 2.72
CA VAL A 115 18.73 2.11 3.53
C VAL A 115 19.99 1.23 3.57
N GLU A 116 19.83 -0.10 3.55
CA GLU A 116 20.95 -1.04 3.54
C GLU A 116 21.76 -0.98 2.22
N GLU A 117 21.09 -0.84 1.09
CA GLU A 117 21.73 -0.69 -0.24
C GLU A 117 22.34 0.70 -0.47
N ALA A 118 21.76 1.74 0.15
CA ALA A 118 22.29 3.10 0.07
C ALA A 118 23.66 3.25 0.76
N GLY A 119 24.02 2.29 1.63
CA GLY A 119 25.24 2.32 2.46
C GLY A 119 25.23 3.48 3.47
N PRO A 120 26.21 3.53 4.39
CA PRO A 120 26.44 4.76 5.15
C PRO A 120 26.92 5.81 4.13
N ALA A 121 26.06 6.76 3.80
CA ALA A 121 26.52 7.98 3.18
C ALA A 121 27.60 8.55 4.10
N LEU A 122 28.85 8.54 3.63
CA LEU A 122 29.98 9.19 4.26
C LEU A 122 29.56 10.61 4.67
N ALA A 123 29.39 10.81 5.97
CA ALA A 123 29.35 12.09 6.64
C ALA A 123 30.12 11.95 7.95
#